data_AF-A0ABC8QT71-F1
#
_entry.id   AF-A0ABC8QT71-F1
#
_cell.length_a   1.000
_cell.length_b   1.000
_cell.length_c   1.000
_cell.angle_alpha   90.00
_cell.angle_beta   90.00
_cell.angle_gamma   90.00
#
_symmetry.space_group_name_H-M   'P 1'
#
loop_
_entity.id
_entity.type
_entity.pdbx_description
1 polymer ?
#
loop_
_entity_poly.entity_id
_entity_poly.type
_entity_poly.pdbx_seq_one_letter_code
_entity_poly.pdbx_strand_id
1 'polypeptide(L)'
;MQVSLSITPSNFPSLSPFHQTTTHPPSKLLSTHQKPTHNHSLHTHFSPLHAAKGSGFLSAIGRAIEEEEYRKARAEVNRKAVDLEGYSIEGLSIGGHETCIIVPELKCAFDIGRCPSRAVHQNFLFITHAHLDHIGGLPMYVATRALYSLKPPTVFVPSCIKEDVEKLFDIHRALSEVELNLDLVALDVGDTYEMRNDLVVQPFRTHHVIASQGYVIYSVRKKLKKQYIHLNGKQIEKLKKSGIEITDTILCPEVAFTGDTMSDFFVDPRSADALRAKILITEVKCHVLAFMLIFLLTFFFYAS
;
A
#
# COMPACT_ATOMS: atom_id res chain seq x y z
N MET A 1 -42.36 10.76 58.59
CA MET A 1 -41.33 9.73 58.83
C MET A 1 -40.13 10.06 57.98
N GLN A 2 -39.10 10.63 58.60
CA GLN A 2 -37.78 10.85 57.99
C GLN A 2 -37.14 9.50 57.72
N VAL A 3 -36.66 9.30 56.49
CA VAL A 3 -35.72 8.21 56.19
C VAL A 3 -34.48 8.86 55.58
N SER A 4 -33.50 9.06 56.45
CA SER A 4 -32.13 9.42 56.15
C SER A 4 -31.39 8.20 55.62
N LEU A 5 -30.76 8.32 54.44
CA LEU A 5 -29.81 7.32 53.93
C LEU A 5 -28.39 7.87 54.09
N SER A 6 -27.60 7.07 54.79
CA SER A 6 -26.21 7.26 55.20
C SER A 6 -25.23 7.10 54.03
N ILE A 7 -24.33 8.07 53.89
CA ILE A 7 -23.17 8.05 52.99
C ILE A 7 -22.03 7.32 53.70
N THR A 8 -21.51 6.25 53.09
CA THR A 8 -20.27 5.55 53.50
C THR A 8 -19.08 6.02 52.66
N PRO A 9 -17.90 6.33 53.25
CA PRO A 9 -16.74 6.78 52.50
C PRO A 9 -15.76 5.65 52.11
N SER A 10 -15.23 5.79 50.90
CA SER A 10 -13.88 5.48 50.38
C SER A 10 -13.05 4.30 50.93
N ASN A 11 -12.54 3.48 50.00
CA ASN A 11 -11.23 2.83 50.11
C ASN A 11 -10.45 2.98 48.79
N PHE A 12 -9.56 3.99 48.75
CA PHE A 12 -8.45 4.08 47.80
C PHE A 12 -7.20 3.44 48.45
N PRO A 13 -6.39 2.65 47.73
CA PRO A 13 -5.09 2.24 48.25
C PRO A 13 -4.06 3.37 48.15
N SER A 14 -3.32 3.52 49.25
CA SER A 14 -2.35 4.57 49.58
C SER A 14 -1.04 4.49 48.81
N LEU A 15 -0.58 5.63 48.30
CA LEU A 15 0.81 5.90 47.93
C LEU A 15 1.63 6.27 49.18
N SER A 16 2.81 5.69 49.32
CA SER A 16 3.80 6.02 50.37
C SER A 16 5.02 6.75 49.76
N PRO A 17 5.76 7.56 50.56
CA PRO A 17 6.44 8.75 50.04
C PRO A 17 7.99 8.69 49.98
N PHE A 18 8.53 9.67 49.25
CA PHE A 18 9.92 10.05 48.97
C PHE A 18 10.80 10.44 50.18
N HIS A 19 12.12 10.17 50.09
CA HIS A 19 13.28 11.12 50.16
C HIS A 19 14.60 10.31 50.26
N GLN A 20 15.78 10.64 49.70
CA GLN A 20 16.62 11.86 49.71
C GLN A 20 17.55 11.85 48.46
N THR A 21 17.65 12.88 47.60
CA THR A 21 18.52 14.09 47.62
C THR A 21 20.01 13.90 47.95
N THR A 22 20.87 14.12 46.94
CA THR A 22 22.17 14.81 47.07
C THR A 22 22.43 15.70 45.85
N THR A 23 22.69 16.98 46.11
CA THR A 23 23.05 18.07 45.18
C THR A 23 24.52 18.46 45.37
N HIS A 24 25.19 18.98 44.30
CA HIS A 24 26.16 20.12 44.24
C HIS A 24 27.22 19.98 43.09
N PRO A 25 27.86 21.06 42.56
CA PRO A 25 27.43 21.71 41.31
C PRO A 25 28.64 22.02 40.35
N PRO A 26 28.74 23.13 39.56
CA PRO A 26 29.17 23.06 38.14
C PRO A 26 30.60 23.59 37.86
N SER A 27 31.20 23.19 36.73
CA SER A 27 32.43 23.82 36.20
C SER A 27 32.25 24.32 34.76
N LYS A 28 32.39 25.63 34.56
CA LYS A 28 32.63 26.29 33.27
C LYS A 28 34.11 26.15 32.89
N LEU A 29 34.44 25.91 31.62
CA LEU A 29 35.33 26.77 30.81
C LEU A 29 35.50 26.27 29.35
N LEU A 30 35.98 27.21 28.54
CA LEU A 30 35.93 27.40 27.08
C LEU A 30 36.66 26.40 26.16
N SER A 31 36.16 26.39 24.91
CA SER A 31 36.82 26.29 23.59
C SER A 31 37.82 25.17 23.31
N THR A 32 37.62 24.46 22.19
CA THR A 32 38.34 24.69 20.91
C THR A 32 37.99 23.59 19.89
N HIS A 33 37.95 23.97 18.62
CA HIS A 33 37.98 23.06 17.48
C HIS A 33 39.11 22.03 17.58
N GLN A 34 38.83 20.76 17.25
CA GLN A 34 39.67 19.94 16.36
C GLN A 34 39.02 18.57 16.08
N LYS A 35 38.92 18.22 14.80
CA LYS A 35 38.69 16.86 14.30
C LYS A 35 39.95 16.03 14.57
N PRO A 36 39.82 14.75 14.96
CA PRO A 36 40.81 13.76 14.59
C PRO A 36 40.19 12.63 13.78
N THR A 37 40.75 12.46 12.60
CA THR A 37 40.83 11.23 11.82
C THR A 37 41.52 10.14 12.64
N HIS A 38 40.97 8.92 12.67
CA HIS A 38 41.80 7.70 12.72
C HIS A 38 41.05 6.50 12.14
N ASN A 39 41.64 5.96 11.07
CA ASN A 39 41.36 4.68 10.47
C ASN A 39 41.62 3.55 11.48
N HIS A 40 40.69 2.61 11.60
CA HIS A 40 41.00 1.24 11.98
C HIS A 40 40.79 0.33 10.78
N SER A 41 41.90 -0.17 10.27
CA SER A 41 41.98 -1.23 9.27
C SER A 41 41.59 -2.57 9.89
N LEU A 42 40.69 -3.29 9.22
CA LEU A 42 40.58 -4.74 9.34
C LEU A 42 41.04 -5.33 8.01
N HIS A 43 42.22 -5.92 8.05
CA HIS A 43 42.77 -6.76 6.99
C HIS A 43 41.90 -8.00 6.83
N THR A 44 41.33 -8.21 5.65
CA THR A 44 40.97 -9.54 5.15
C THR A 44 41.78 -9.82 3.90
N HIS A 45 42.75 -10.71 4.06
CA HIS A 45 43.53 -11.30 2.98
C HIS A 45 42.62 -12.09 2.05
N PHE A 46 42.56 -11.67 0.78
CA PHE A 46 42.25 -12.56 -0.34
C PHE A 46 43.41 -12.51 -1.33
N SER A 47 44.13 -13.61 -1.45
CA SER A 47 45.16 -13.81 -2.48
C SER A 47 44.47 -13.94 -3.85
N PRO A 48 44.91 -13.24 -4.91
CA PRO A 48 44.34 -13.42 -6.23
C PRO A 48 44.94 -14.66 -6.92
N LEU A 49 44.05 -15.54 -7.37
CA LEU A 49 44.35 -16.55 -8.38
C LEU A 49 44.79 -15.86 -9.67
N HIS A 50 45.85 -16.40 -10.27
CA HIS A 50 46.45 -15.94 -11.52
C HIS A 50 45.41 -15.72 -12.62
N ALA A 51 45.27 -14.48 -13.07
CA ALA A 51 44.64 -14.15 -14.35
C ALA A 51 45.66 -13.43 -15.23
N ALA A 52 45.78 -13.91 -16.47
CA ALA A 52 46.73 -13.50 -17.47
C ALA A 52 46.73 -11.97 -17.70
N LYS A 53 47.90 -11.42 -18.03
CA LYS A 53 48.10 -10.03 -18.46
C LYS A 53 47.25 -9.72 -19.70
N GLY A 54 46.00 -9.31 -19.48
CA GLY A 54 45.19 -8.57 -20.44
C GLY A 54 45.53 -7.09 -20.37
N SER A 55 45.63 -6.41 -21.52
CA SER A 55 45.94 -4.99 -21.60
C SER A 55 45.01 -4.17 -20.70
N GLY A 56 45.54 -3.14 -20.02
CA GLY A 56 44.79 -2.29 -19.08
C GLY A 56 43.52 -1.66 -19.67
N PHE A 57 43.40 -1.67 -21.00
CA PHE A 57 42.22 -1.28 -21.76
C PHE A 57 41.00 -2.17 -21.49
N LEU A 58 41.15 -3.50 -21.45
CA LEU A 58 40.04 -4.42 -21.20
C LEU A 58 39.54 -4.34 -19.74
N SER A 59 40.45 -4.12 -18.79
CA SER A 59 40.11 -3.90 -17.37
C SER A 59 39.44 -2.54 -17.13
N ALA A 60 39.80 -1.51 -17.90
CA ALA A 60 39.14 -0.21 -17.86
C ALA A 60 37.75 -0.25 -18.49
N ILE A 61 37.59 -1.00 -19.59
CA ILE A 61 36.28 -1.24 -20.22
C ILE A 61 35.35 -2.03 -19.29
N GLY A 62 35.83 -3.09 -18.64
CA GLY A 62 35.03 -3.86 -17.67
C GLY A 62 34.53 -3.00 -16.50
N ARG A 63 35.39 -2.16 -15.94
CA ARG A 63 35.02 -1.20 -14.87
C ARG A 63 34.04 -0.12 -15.35
N ALA A 64 34.21 0.38 -16.56
CA ALA A 64 33.29 1.37 -17.14
C ALA A 64 31.91 0.77 -17.45
N ILE A 65 31.85 -0.50 -17.87
CA ILE A 65 30.59 -1.22 -18.09
C ILE A 65 29.88 -1.46 -16.75
N GLU A 66 30.59 -1.89 -15.70
CA GLU A 66 30.03 -2.06 -14.35
C GLU A 66 29.52 -0.73 -13.76
N GLU A 67 30.24 0.39 -13.96
CA GLU A 67 29.78 1.71 -13.51
C GLU A 67 28.58 2.24 -14.32
N GLU A 68 28.53 1.99 -15.62
CA GLU A 68 27.42 2.35 -16.51
C GLU A 68 26.16 1.54 -16.17
N GLU A 69 26.29 0.23 -15.96
CA GLU A 69 25.21 -0.65 -15.52
C GLU A 69 24.76 -0.31 -14.11
N TYR A 70 25.67 -0.03 -13.17
CA TYR A 70 25.33 0.44 -11.83
C TYR A 70 24.61 1.79 -11.86
N ARG A 71 25.03 2.71 -12.74
CA ARG A 71 24.37 4.01 -12.94
C ARG A 71 22.99 3.85 -13.56
N LYS A 72 22.81 2.93 -14.51
CA LYS A 72 21.50 2.58 -15.11
C LYS A 72 20.59 1.93 -14.08
N ALA A 73 21.07 0.93 -13.34
CA ALA A 73 20.33 0.29 -12.25
C ALA A 73 19.94 1.30 -11.17
N ARG A 74 20.83 2.23 -10.79
CA ARG A 74 20.51 3.31 -9.83
C ARG A 74 19.53 4.34 -10.39
N ALA A 75 19.60 4.65 -11.68
CA ALA A 75 18.62 5.52 -12.35
C ALA A 75 17.24 4.86 -12.44
N GLU A 76 17.20 3.55 -12.62
CA GLU A 76 15.99 2.72 -12.64
C GLU A 76 15.39 2.55 -11.24
N VAL A 77 16.21 2.38 -10.20
CA VAL A 77 15.80 2.42 -8.79
C VAL A 77 15.31 3.81 -8.37
N ASN A 78 15.84 4.90 -8.97
CA ASN A 78 15.35 6.26 -8.74
C ASN A 78 14.07 6.58 -9.53
N ARG A 79 13.61 5.69 -10.43
CA ARG A 79 12.35 5.84 -11.13
C ARG A 79 11.22 5.58 -10.13
N LYS A 80 10.54 6.65 -9.74
CA LYS A 80 9.44 6.59 -8.74
C LYS A 80 8.19 5.84 -9.23
N ALA A 81 8.15 5.50 -10.52
CA ALA A 81 7.04 4.84 -11.20
C ALA A 81 7.58 3.72 -12.12
N VAL A 82 6.94 2.56 -12.09
CA VAL A 82 7.17 1.46 -13.05
C VAL A 82 5.98 1.41 -14.01
N ASP A 83 6.21 1.42 -15.32
CA ASP A 83 5.17 1.31 -16.35
C ASP A 83 5.01 -0.16 -16.77
N LEU A 84 3.80 -0.70 -16.62
CA LEU A 84 3.47 -2.11 -16.77
C LEU A 84 2.09 -2.25 -17.42
N GLU A 85 2.01 -2.83 -18.62
CA GLU A 85 0.73 -3.10 -19.30
C GLU A 85 -0.19 -1.85 -19.41
N GLY A 86 0.39 -0.64 -19.46
CA GLY A 86 -0.31 0.64 -19.52
C GLY A 86 -0.72 1.24 -18.17
N TYR A 87 -0.23 0.68 -17.05
CA TYR A 87 -0.38 1.23 -15.71
C TYR A 87 0.96 1.71 -15.16
N SER A 88 0.98 2.93 -14.63
CA SER A 88 2.09 3.39 -13.80
C SER A 88 1.84 2.99 -12.35
N ILE A 89 2.82 2.32 -11.75
CA ILE A 89 2.78 1.94 -10.33
C ILE A 89 3.80 2.79 -9.57
N GLU A 90 3.30 3.62 -8.68
CA GLU A 90 4.09 4.45 -7.76
C GLU A 90 3.88 3.99 -6.32
N GLY A 91 4.82 4.22 -5.42
CA GLY A 91 4.57 3.92 -4.01
C GLY A 91 5.81 3.81 -3.14
N LEU A 92 5.56 3.54 -1.86
CA LEU A 92 6.56 3.18 -0.87
C LEU A 92 6.02 2.00 -0.06
N SER A 93 6.83 0.97 0.14
CA SER A 93 6.49 -0.17 1.00
C SER A 93 7.73 -0.58 1.76
N ILE A 94 7.74 -0.31 3.06
CA ILE A 94 8.79 -0.67 4.01
C ILE A 94 8.10 -1.36 5.18
N GLY A 95 8.31 -2.67 5.30
CA GLY A 95 7.61 -3.48 6.30
C GLY A 95 7.73 -2.92 7.72
N GLY A 96 6.58 -2.74 8.38
CA GLY A 96 6.48 -2.17 9.74
C GLY A 96 6.62 -0.65 9.80
N HIS A 97 6.84 0.04 8.67
CA HIS A 97 7.07 1.49 8.64
C HIS A 97 6.01 2.26 7.84
N GLU A 98 5.71 1.81 6.62
CA GLU A 98 4.70 2.38 5.73
C GLU A 98 4.50 1.52 4.49
N THR A 99 3.24 1.34 4.09
CA THR A 99 2.85 0.89 2.76
C THR A 99 1.83 1.86 2.16
N CYS A 100 2.09 2.28 0.92
CA CYS A 100 1.17 3.03 0.07
C CYS A 100 1.53 2.80 -1.39
N ILE A 101 0.65 2.13 -2.13
CA ILE A 101 0.79 1.84 -3.56
C ILE A 101 -0.23 2.65 -4.33
N ILE A 102 0.17 3.31 -5.40
CA ILE A 102 -0.62 4.29 -6.15
C ILE A 102 -0.68 3.85 -7.62
N VAL A 103 -1.88 3.84 -8.18
CA VAL A 103 -2.13 3.56 -9.60
C VAL A 103 -2.90 4.74 -10.21
N PRO A 104 -2.19 5.74 -10.75
CA PRO A 104 -2.79 7.00 -11.21
C PRO A 104 -3.88 6.83 -12.28
N GLU A 105 -3.72 5.88 -13.21
CA GLU A 105 -4.68 5.64 -14.30
C GLU A 105 -6.04 5.16 -13.76
N LEU A 106 -6.04 4.48 -12.62
CA LEU A 106 -7.23 4.01 -11.91
C LEU A 106 -7.73 5.01 -10.87
N LYS A 107 -6.99 6.12 -10.67
CA LYS A 107 -7.21 7.12 -9.62
C LYS A 107 -7.30 6.49 -8.23
N CYS A 108 -6.50 5.45 -7.96
CA CYS A 108 -6.57 4.72 -6.71
C CYS A 108 -5.23 4.61 -5.98
N ALA A 109 -5.32 4.47 -4.67
CA ALA A 109 -4.24 4.04 -3.81
C ALA A 109 -4.67 2.80 -3.00
N PHE A 110 -3.73 1.92 -2.72
CA PHE A 110 -3.85 0.80 -1.80
C PHE A 110 -2.97 1.05 -0.58
N ASP A 111 -3.60 1.04 0.59
CA ASP A 111 -3.02 1.47 1.86
C ASP A 111 -2.45 2.91 1.83
N ILE A 112 -2.23 3.47 3.02
CA ILE A 112 -1.77 4.84 3.22
C ILE A 112 -1.01 5.02 4.54
N GLY A 113 0.07 4.27 4.76
CA GLY A 113 0.79 4.31 6.04
C GLY A 113 1.15 5.70 6.57
N ARG A 114 1.77 6.58 5.77
CA ARG A 114 2.09 7.97 6.16
C ARG A 114 1.63 9.03 5.17
N CYS A 115 0.78 8.66 4.21
CA CYS A 115 0.21 9.57 3.22
C CYS A 115 1.28 10.32 2.39
N PRO A 116 1.94 9.67 1.42
CA PRO A 116 2.83 10.38 0.51
C PRO A 116 2.04 11.40 -0.32
N SER A 117 2.66 12.54 -0.65
CA SER A 117 1.98 13.66 -1.34
C SER A 117 1.25 13.26 -2.64
N ARG A 118 1.79 12.29 -3.37
CA ARG A 118 1.20 11.72 -4.59
C ARG A 118 -0.10 10.93 -4.35
N ALA A 119 -0.30 10.34 -3.17
CA ALA A 119 -1.53 9.64 -2.81
C ALA A 119 -2.72 10.60 -2.67
N VAL A 120 -2.46 11.86 -2.27
CA VAL A 120 -3.49 12.89 -2.04
C VAL A 120 -4.37 13.13 -3.26
N HIS A 121 -3.86 12.90 -4.48
CA HIS A 121 -4.62 13.11 -5.72
C HIS A 121 -5.49 11.90 -6.16
N GLN A 122 -5.39 10.77 -5.48
CA GLN A 122 -6.20 9.59 -5.79
C GLN A 122 -7.61 9.76 -5.24
N ASN A 123 -8.63 9.27 -5.95
CA ASN A 123 -10.03 9.42 -5.51
C ASN A 123 -10.49 8.23 -4.66
N PHE A 124 -9.94 7.05 -4.94
CA PHE A 124 -10.27 5.80 -4.28
C PHE A 124 -9.10 5.35 -3.42
N LEU A 125 -9.36 5.03 -2.16
CA LEU A 125 -8.36 4.48 -1.26
C LEU A 125 -8.86 3.14 -0.71
N PHE A 126 -8.08 2.09 -0.90
CA PHE A 126 -8.40 0.73 -0.47
C PHE A 126 -7.50 0.33 0.68
N ILE A 127 -8.07 0.19 1.88
CA ILE A 127 -7.32 -0.25 3.07
C ILE A 127 -7.41 -1.76 3.19
N THR A 128 -6.27 -2.44 3.25
CA THR A 128 -6.20 -3.90 3.34
C THR A 128 -6.44 -4.40 4.76
N HIS A 129 -5.87 -3.72 5.76
CA HIS A 129 -6.01 -4.05 7.18
C HIS A 129 -5.62 -2.85 8.08
N ALA A 130 -5.86 -2.98 9.38
CA ALA A 130 -5.75 -1.88 10.35
C ALA A 130 -4.37 -1.70 11.02
N HIS A 131 -3.31 -2.33 10.52
CA HIS A 131 -1.97 -2.01 11.03
C HIS A 131 -1.60 -0.56 10.72
N LEU A 132 -0.85 0.08 11.63
CA LEU A 132 -0.59 1.51 11.57
C LEU A 132 0.23 1.91 10.33
N ASP A 133 1.13 1.05 9.88
CA ASP A 133 1.91 1.23 8.65
C ASP A 133 1.07 1.09 7.37
N HIS A 134 -0.19 0.67 7.46
CA HIS A 134 -1.12 0.58 6.33
C HIS A 134 -2.24 1.63 6.39
N ILE A 135 -2.69 2.05 7.57
CA ILE A 135 -3.82 2.99 7.71
C ILE A 135 -3.46 4.36 8.31
N GLY A 136 -2.27 4.50 8.91
CA GLY A 136 -1.94 5.64 9.78
C GLY A 136 -2.03 7.03 9.14
N GLY A 137 -1.82 7.14 7.83
CA GLY A 137 -1.90 8.39 7.09
C GLY A 137 -3.32 8.81 6.70
N LEU A 138 -4.35 8.03 7.06
CA LEU A 138 -5.72 8.25 6.64
C LEU A 138 -6.30 9.63 7.03
N PRO A 139 -6.13 10.13 8.28
CA PRO A 139 -6.57 11.49 8.63
C PRO A 139 -5.82 12.57 7.84
N MET A 140 -4.50 12.41 7.68
CA MET A 140 -3.65 13.35 6.93
C MET A 140 -4.07 13.43 5.46
N TYR A 141 -4.42 12.30 4.86
CA TYR A 141 -4.91 12.20 3.49
C TYR A 141 -6.18 13.02 3.27
N VAL A 142 -7.20 12.82 4.11
CA VAL A 142 -8.47 13.55 4.00
C VAL A 142 -8.27 15.04 4.28
N ALA A 143 -7.52 15.39 5.32
CA ALA A 143 -7.23 16.78 5.66
C ALA A 143 -6.47 17.52 4.54
N THR A 144 -5.47 16.88 3.94
CA THR A 144 -4.69 17.49 2.84
C THR A 144 -5.55 17.66 1.59
N ARG A 145 -6.44 16.72 1.28
CA ARG A 145 -7.41 16.88 0.18
C ARG A 145 -8.33 18.08 0.41
N ALA A 146 -8.84 18.25 1.63
CA ALA A 146 -9.66 19.40 1.98
C ALA A 146 -8.88 20.72 1.83
N LEU A 147 -7.63 20.76 2.30
CA LEU A 147 -6.73 21.91 2.15
C LEU A 147 -6.53 22.29 0.66
N TYR A 148 -6.41 21.29 -0.22
CA TYR A 148 -6.26 21.49 -1.66
C TYR A 148 -7.58 21.71 -2.40
N SER A 149 -8.71 21.82 -1.67
CA SER A 149 -10.05 21.96 -2.25
C SER A 149 -10.40 20.83 -3.25
N LEU A 150 -9.90 19.62 -3.00
CA LEU A 150 -10.20 18.44 -3.78
C LEU A 150 -11.53 17.82 -3.30
N LYS A 151 -12.20 17.06 -4.19
CA LYS A 151 -13.39 16.30 -3.84
C LYS A 151 -13.09 15.37 -2.65
N PRO A 152 -14.01 15.20 -1.67
CA PRO A 152 -13.92 14.13 -0.67
C PRO A 152 -13.59 12.77 -1.31
N PRO A 153 -12.62 12.01 -0.76
CA PRO A 153 -12.28 10.70 -1.29
C PRO A 153 -13.32 9.65 -0.89
N THR A 154 -13.37 8.55 -1.66
CA THR A 154 -14.04 7.31 -1.23
C THR A 154 -12.98 6.37 -0.65
N VAL A 155 -13.19 5.93 0.58
CA VAL A 155 -12.28 5.07 1.33
C VAL A 155 -12.98 3.75 1.60
N PHE A 156 -12.34 2.65 1.20
CA PHE A 156 -12.84 1.30 1.40
C PHE A 156 -12.07 0.62 2.51
N VAL A 157 -12.80 -0.02 3.42
CA VAL A 157 -12.26 -0.74 4.56
C VAL A 157 -12.99 -2.07 4.75
N PRO A 158 -12.35 -3.09 5.34
CA PRO A 158 -13.06 -4.26 5.87
C PRO A 158 -14.20 -3.81 6.80
N SER A 159 -15.36 -4.44 6.72
CA SER A 159 -16.53 -4.02 7.51
C SER A 159 -16.26 -3.98 9.01
N CYS A 160 -15.44 -4.92 9.50
CA CYS A 160 -15.09 -5.05 10.91
C CYS A 160 -14.33 -3.86 11.50
N ILE A 161 -13.71 -3.00 10.67
CA ILE A 161 -12.97 -1.82 11.15
C ILE A 161 -13.70 -0.50 10.84
N LYS A 162 -14.84 -0.54 10.16
CA LYS A 162 -15.54 0.68 9.71
C LYS A 162 -15.87 1.61 10.88
N GLU A 163 -16.51 1.10 11.93
CA GLU A 163 -16.89 1.91 13.09
C GLU A 163 -15.68 2.53 13.80
N ASP A 164 -14.56 1.83 13.85
CA ASP A 164 -13.35 2.34 14.50
C ASP A 164 -12.67 3.43 13.66
N VAL A 165 -12.75 3.33 12.32
CA VAL A 165 -12.33 4.39 11.41
C VAL A 165 -13.24 5.62 11.53
N GLU A 166 -14.55 5.44 11.68
CA GLU A 166 -15.48 6.55 11.94
C GLU A 166 -15.10 7.29 13.24
N LYS A 167 -14.86 6.55 14.33
CA LYS A 167 -14.39 7.12 15.61
C LYS A 167 -13.04 7.84 15.47
N LEU A 168 -12.11 7.29 14.68
CA LEU A 168 -10.82 7.95 14.39
C LEU A 168 -11.04 9.34 13.78
N PHE A 169 -11.96 9.46 12.81
CA PHE A 169 -12.30 10.74 12.22
C PHE A 169 -13.01 11.67 13.20
N ASP A 170 -13.92 11.17 14.03
CA ASP A 170 -14.58 11.98 15.06
C ASP A 170 -13.57 12.58 16.06
N ILE A 171 -12.59 11.79 16.49
CA ILE A 171 -11.50 12.26 17.35
C ILE A 171 -10.70 13.37 16.63
N HIS A 172 -10.32 13.17 15.37
CA HIS A 172 -9.57 14.17 14.62
C HIS A 172 -10.38 15.45 14.34
N ARG A 173 -11.68 15.35 14.05
CA ARG A 173 -12.59 16.49 13.92
C ARG A 173 -12.65 17.28 15.23
N ALA A 174 -12.78 16.60 16.37
CA ALA A 174 -12.81 17.24 17.69
C ALA A 174 -11.49 17.92 18.06
N LEU A 175 -10.35 17.31 17.72
CA LEU A 175 -9.02 17.87 18.01
C LEU A 175 -8.65 19.06 17.13
N SER A 176 -8.99 19.00 15.85
CA SER A 176 -8.60 20.01 14.86
C SER A 176 -9.64 21.10 14.64
N GLU A 177 -10.88 20.88 15.08
CA GLU A 177 -12.03 21.75 14.81
C GLU A 177 -12.25 21.97 13.29
N VAL A 178 -11.89 20.97 12.48
CA VAL A 178 -12.01 20.99 11.01
C VAL A 178 -12.89 19.84 10.54
N GLU A 179 -13.75 20.14 9.57
CA GLU A 179 -14.54 19.13 8.86
C GLU A 179 -13.65 18.22 8.00
N LEU A 180 -13.76 16.91 8.25
CA LEU A 180 -13.04 15.87 7.51
C LEU A 180 -14.04 15.03 6.73
N ASN A 181 -14.39 15.51 5.55
CA ASN A 181 -15.38 14.87 4.67
C ASN A 181 -14.75 13.73 3.86
N LEU A 182 -15.35 12.55 3.96
CA LEU A 182 -15.02 11.35 3.18
C LEU A 182 -16.28 10.49 2.99
N ASP A 183 -16.25 9.64 1.97
CA ASP A 183 -17.22 8.56 1.79
C ASP A 183 -16.58 7.24 2.25
N LEU A 184 -16.99 6.75 3.42
CA LEU A 184 -16.43 5.55 4.03
C LEU A 184 -17.31 4.32 3.75
N VAL A 185 -16.78 3.43 2.92
CA VAL A 185 -17.48 2.25 2.42
C VAL A 185 -16.91 0.99 3.09
N ALA A 186 -17.76 0.24 3.78
CA ALA A 186 -17.44 -1.13 4.16
C ALA A 186 -17.57 -2.00 2.91
N LEU A 187 -16.52 -2.78 2.59
CA LEU A 187 -16.51 -3.65 1.42
C LEU A 187 -15.84 -4.97 1.79
N ASP A 188 -16.60 -6.07 1.79
CA ASP A 188 -16.10 -7.38 2.20
C ASP A 188 -16.00 -8.36 1.02
N VAL A 189 -15.37 -9.51 1.27
CA VAL A 189 -15.26 -10.60 0.29
C VAL A 189 -16.67 -11.07 -0.11
N GLY A 190 -16.92 -11.05 -1.42
CA GLY A 190 -18.23 -11.36 -2.01
C GLY A 190 -18.96 -10.12 -2.53
N ASP A 191 -18.57 -8.93 -2.05
CA ASP A 191 -19.12 -7.68 -2.55
C ASP A 191 -18.44 -7.23 -3.84
N THR A 192 -19.14 -6.38 -4.59
CA THR A 192 -18.60 -5.71 -5.78
C THR A 192 -18.98 -4.25 -5.73
N TYR A 193 -17.99 -3.37 -5.90
CA TYR A 193 -18.22 -1.94 -5.96
C TYR A 193 -17.92 -1.40 -7.36
N GLU A 194 -18.86 -0.67 -7.95
CA GLU A 194 -18.68 0.02 -9.23
C GLU A 194 -17.96 1.36 -8.99
N MET A 195 -16.66 1.38 -9.30
CA MET A 195 -15.85 2.60 -9.18
C MET A 195 -16.22 3.62 -10.28
N ARG A 196 -16.51 3.09 -11.48
CA ARG A 196 -16.91 3.81 -12.69
C ARG A 196 -17.56 2.82 -13.66
N ASN A 197 -18.23 3.34 -14.69
CA ASN A 197 -19.00 2.53 -15.65
C ASN A 197 -18.21 1.37 -16.32
N ASP A 198 -16.88 1.46 -16.34
CA ASP A 198 -15.94 0.52 -16.94
C ASP A 198 -15.00 -0.16 -15.93
N LEU A 199 -15.07 0.15 -14.63
CA LEU A 199 -14.26 -0.50 -13.59
C LEU A 199 -15.07 -0.88 -12.36
N VAL A 200 -14.83 -2.09 -11.88
CA VAL A 200 -15.33 -2.58 -10.59
C VAL A 200 -14.18 -3.07 -9.73
N VAL A 201 -14.37 -3.10 -8.41
CA VAL A 201 -13.41 -3.64 -7.45
C VAL A 201 -14.10 -4.70 -6.59
N GLN A 202 -13.36 -5.77 -6.29
CA GLN A 202 -13.79 -6.81 -5.37
C GLN A 202 -12.68 -7.14 -4.37
N PRO A 203 -12.99 -7.29 -3.08
CA PRO A 203 -12.06 -7.84 -2.13
C PRO A 203 -11.87 -9.34 -2.30
N PHE A 204 -10.69 -9.83 -1.94
CA PHE A 204 -10.41 -11.25 -1.79
C PHE A 204 -9.74 -11.53 -0.45
N ARG A 205 -9.91 -12.75 0.03
CA ARG A 205 -9.40 -13.17 1.34
C ARG A 205 -7.89 -13.24 1.34
N THR A 206 -7.27 -12.76 2.41
CA THR A 206 -5.85 -12.99 2.72
C THR A 206 -5.68 -13.61 4.10
N HIS A 207 -4.43 -13.98 4.42
CA HIS A 207 -4.07 -14.65 5.67
C HIS A 207 -3.09 -13.80 6.46
N HIS A 208 -3.57 -13.14 7.50
CA HIS A 208 -2.78 -12.26 8.36
C HIS A 208 -3.20 -12.36 9.83
N VAL A 209 -2.44 -11.75 10.73
CA VAL A 209 -2.66 -11.80 12.19
C VAL A 209 -3.92 -11.06 12.65
N ILE A 210 -4.41 -10.11 11.86
CA ILE A 210 -5.69 -9.41 12.06
C ILE A 210 -6.58 -9.59 10.82
N ALA A 211 -7.84 -9.14 10.91
CA ALA A 211 -8.72 -9.11 9.74
C ALA A 211 -8.05 -8.34 8.59
N SER A 212 -7.90 -9.01 7.46
CA SER A 212 -7.21 -8.51 6.28
C SER A 212 -7.88 -8.99 5.00
N GLN A 213 -7.74 -8.20 3.95
CA GLN A 213 -8.16 -8.55 2.60
C GLN A 213 -7.26 -7.89 1.56
N GLY A 214 -7.17 -8.52 0.40
CA GLY A 214 -6.64 -7.90 -0.80
C GLY A 214 -7.77 -7.37 -1.68
N TYR A 215 -7.42 -6.69 -2.78
CA TYR A 215 -8.38 -6.14 -3.73
C TYR A 215 -7.97 -6.47 -5.17
N VAL A 216 -8.95 -6.80 -6.01
CA VAL A 216 -8.78 -6.86 -7.47
C VAL A 216 -9.65 -5.80 -8.11
N ILE A 217 -9.05 -4.96 -8.95
CA ILE A 217 -9.75 -4.05 -9.84
C ILE A 217 -9.91 -4.74 -11.20
N TYR A 218 -11.14 -4.75 -11.70
CA TYR A 218 -11.50 -5.35 -12.98
C TYR A 218 -11.93 -4.28 -13.98
N SER A 219 -11.54 -4.44 -15.25
CA SER A 219 -12.21 -3.76 -16.35
C SER A 219 -13.48 -4.50 -16.77
N VAL A 220 -14.56 -3.75 -17.00
CA VAL A 220 -15.85 -4.27 -17.42
C VAL A 220 -15.94 -4.21 -18.94
N ARG A 221 -16.00 -5.38 -19.58
CA ARG A 221 -16.12 -5.49 -21.05
C ARG A 221 -17.45 -6.09 -21.43
N LYS A 222 -18.07 -5.58 -22.48
CA LYS A 222 -19.30 -6.15 -23.05
C LYS A 222 -18.96 -6.94 -24.31
N LYS A 223 -19.31 -8.22 -24.35
CA LYS A 223 -19.18 -9.05 -25.56
C LYS A 223 -20.56 -9.47 -26.04
N LEU A 224 -20.75 -9.55 -27.34
CA LEU A 224 -22.02 -10.01 -27.92
C LEU A 224 -22.33 -11.44 -27.46
N LYS A 225 -23.56 -11.69 -26.99
CA LYS A 225 -24.00 -13.04 -26.58
C LYS A 225 -23.81 -14.02 -27.73
N LYS A 226 -23.38 -15.24 -27.42
CA LYS A 226 -23.08 -16.28 -28.43
C LYS A 226 -24.22 -16.50 -29.42
N GLN A 227 -25.46 -16.42 -28.93
CA GLN A 227 -26.67 -16.57 -29.73
C GLN A 227 -26.91 -15.47 -30.78
N TYR A 228 -26.20 -14.34 -30.71
CA TYR A 228 -26.35 -13.22 -31.66
C TYR A 228 -25.15 -13.02 -32.59
N ILE A 229 -24.09 -13.84 -32.47
CA ILE A 229 -22.85 -13.71 -33.27
C ILE A 229 -23.11 -13.84 -34.78
N HIS A 230 -24.08 -14.65 -35.17
CA HIS A 230 -24.42 -14.90 -36.59
C HIS A 230 -25.29 -13.79 -37.21
N LEU A 231 -25.76 -12.82 -36.42
CA LEU A 231 -26.61 -11.75 -36.90
C LEU A 231 -25.77 -10.61 -37.50
N ASN A 232 -26.27 -10.00 -38.57
CA ASN A 232 -25.63 -8.84 -39.16
C ASN A 232 -25.90 -7.55 -38.35
N GLY A 233 -25.13 -6.49 -38.61
CA GLY A 233 -25.21 -5.24 -37.84
C GLY A 233 -26.61 -4.62 -37.77
N LYS A 234 -27.40 -4.68 -38.85
CA LYS A 234 -28.79 -4.16 -38.87
C LYS A 234 -29.72 -4.96 -37.97
N GLN A 235 -29.56 -6.28 -37.92
CA GLN A 235 -30.33 -7.17 -37.04
C GLN A 235 -29.97 -6.92 -35.56
N ILE A 236 -28.68 -6.76 -35.26
CA ILE A 236 -28.20 -6.44 -33.91
C ILE A 236 -28.73 -5.08 -33.44
N GLU A 237 -28.71 -4.07 -34.30
CA GLU A 237 -29.24 -2.73 -33.97
C GLU A 237 -30.75 -2.78 -33.67
N LYS A 238 -31.52 -3.56 -34.44
CA LYS A 238 -32.95 -3.75 -34.19
C LYS A 238 -33.21 -4.38 -32.81
N LEU A 239 -32.43 -5.40 -32.44
CA LEU A 239 -32.52 -6.06 -31.13
C LEU A 239 -32.16 -5.11 -29.98
N LYS A 240 -31.13 -4.28 -30.17
CA LYS A 240 -30.75 -3.26 -29.19
C LYS A 240 -31.85 -2.21 -29.02
N LYS A 241 -32.48 -1.77 -30.12
CA LYS A 241 -33.61 -0.81 -30.09
C LYS A 241 -34.88 -1.39 -29.46
N SER A 242 -35.07 -2.72 -29.52
CA SER A 242 -36.16 -3.39 -28.81
C SER A 242 -35.89 -3.62 -27.32
N GLY A 243 -34.78 -3.09 -26.78
CA GLY A 243 -34.44 -3.20 -25.35
C GLY A 243 -33.93 -4.58 -24.92
N ILE A 244 -33.63 -5.47 -25.87
CA ILE A 244 -33.11 -6.82 -25.55
C ILE A 244 -31.63 -6.69 -25.20
N GLU A 245 -31.24 -7.28 -24.06
CA GLU A 245 -29.84 -7.33 -23.67
C GLU A 245 -29.06 -8.31 -24.56
N ILE A 246 -28.33 -7.76 -25.51
CA ILE A 246 -27.58 -8.51 -26.52
C ILE A 246 -26.14 -8.84 -26.14
N THR A 247 -25.63 -8.31 -25.02
CA THR A 247 -24.23 -8.50 -24.60
C THR A 247 -24.13 -9.19 -23.25
N ASP A 248 -23.13 -10.05 -23.10
CA ASP A 248 -22.64 -10.55 -21.82
C ASP A 248 -21.61 -9.56 -21.25
N THR A 249 -21.66 -9.34 -19.94
CA THR A 249 -20.66 -8.59 -19.20
C THR A 249 -19.54 -9.53 -18.76
N ILE A 250 -18.29 -9.14 -19.04
CA ILE A 250 -17.09 -9.89 -18.71
C ILE A 250 -16.19 -9.01 -17.87
N LEU A 251 -15.78 -9.52 -16.71
CA LEU A 251 -14.79 -8.90 -15.85
C LEU A 251 -13.39 -9.37 -16.28
N CYS A 252 -12.48 -8.43 -16.46
CA CYS A 252 -11.08 -8.72 -16.76
C CYS A 252 -10.22 -8.17 -15.63
N PRO A 253 -9.52 -9.01 -14.84
CA PRO A 253 -8.72 -8.55 -13.72
C PRO A 253 -7.53 -7.73 -14.23
N GLU A 254 -7.43 -6.48 -13.80
CA GLU A 254 -6.42 -5.53 -14.25
C GLU A 254 -5.28 -5.43 -13.24
N VAL A 255 -5.59 -5.02 -12.02
CA VAL A 255 -4.61 -4.84 -10.93
C VAL A 255 -5.11 -5.53 -9.67
N ALA A 256 -4.28 -6.37 -9.08
CA ALA A 256 -4.51 -7.01 -7.79
C ALA A 256 -3.46 -6.57 -6.77
N PHE A 257 -3.91 -6.27 -5.55
CA PHE A 257 -3.05 -5.98 -4.41
C PHE A 257 -3.40 -6.86 -3.23
N THR A 258 -2.45 -7.61 -2.69
CA THR A 258 -2.71 -8.54 -1.59
C THR A 258 -2.70 -7.88 -0.22
N GLY A 259 -1.98 -6.77 -0.05
CA GLY A 259 -1.60 -6.32 1.30
C GLY A 259 -0.72 -7.35 1.99
N ASP A 260 -0.81 -7.40 3.31
CA ASP A 260 -0.11 -8.43 4.08
C ASP A 260 -0.86 -9.77 4.00
N THR A 261 -0.14 -10.83 3.63
CA THR A 261 -0.62 -12.20 3.55
C THR A 261 0.49 -13.25 3.68
N MET A 262 0.11 -14.47 4.04
CA MET A 262 0.98 -15.65 3.97
C MET A 262 1.07 -16.23 2.54
N SER A 263 2.11 -17.05 2.30
CA SER A 263 2.37 -17.73 1.03
C SER A 263 1.24 -18.66 0.56
N ASP A 264 0.38 -19.12 1.47
CA ASP A 264 -0.77 -19.96 1.16
C ASP A 264 -1.72 -19.30 0.15
N PHE A 265 -1.71 -17.97 0.08
CA PHE A 265 -2.42 -17.19 -0.93
C PHE A 265 -2.15 -17.68 -2.38
N PHE A 266 -0.90 -18.05 -2.71
CA PHE A 266 -0.52 -18.43 -4.07
C PHE A 266 -1.02 -19.81 -4.49
N VAL A 267 -1.43 -20.64 -3.53
CA VAL A 267 -1.93 -22.01 -3.79
C VAL A 267 -3.44 -22.13 -3.52
N ASP A 268 -4.09 -21.11 -2.95
CA ASP A 268 -5.54 -21.10 -2.76
C ASP A 268 -6.25 -20.92 -4.12
N PRO A 269 -7.10 -21.88 -4.54
CA PRO A 269 -7.91 -21.75 -5.76
C PRO A 269 -8.82 -20.51 -5.76
N ARG A 270 -9.19 -19.97 -4.60
CA ARG A 270 -10.01 -18.76 -4.47
C ARG A 270 -9.26 -17.49 -4.86
N SER A 271 -7.92 -17.54 -4.89
CA SER A 271 -7.06 -16.44 -5.32
C SER A 271 -6.91 -16.36 -6.84
N ALA A 272 -7.51 -17.28 -7.61
CA ALA A 272 -7.25 -17.44 -9.04
C ALA A 272 -7.45 -16.16 -9.87
N ASP A 273 -8.45 -15.33 -9.56
CA ASP A 273 -8.66 -14.08 -10.29
C ASP A 273 -7.60 -13.02 -9.97
N ALA A 274 -7.15 -12.92 -8.71
CA ALA A 274 -6.04 -12.05 -8.32
C ALA A 274 -4.73 -12.49 -8.99
N LEU A 275 -4.46 -13.80 -9.04
CA LEU A 275 -3.28 -14.38 -9.69
C LEU A 275 -3.30 -14.21 -11.23
N ARG A 276 -4.48 -14.04 -11.82
CA ARG A 276 -4.68 -13.78 -13.26
C ARG A 276 -4.73 -12.30 -13.62
N ALA A 277 -4.62 -11.40 -12.65
CA ALA A 277 -4.55 -9.97 -12.93
C ALA A 277 -3.33 -9.66 -13.80
N LYS A 278 -3.44 -8.66 -14.68
CA LYS A 278 -2.30 -8.22 -15.49
C LYS A 278 -1.12 -7.80 -14.61
N ILE A 279 -1.44 -7.17 -13.48
CA ILE A 279 -0.48 -6.77 -12.45
C ILE A 279 -0.92 -7.33 -11.11
N LEU A 280 -0.08 -8.15 -10.50
CA LEU A 280 -0.20 -8.59 -9.11
C LEU A 280 0.88 -7.92 -8.28
N ILE A 281 0.46 -7.12 -7.30
CA ILE A 281 1.34 -6.49 -6.31
C ILE A 281 1.15 -7.26 -5.00
N THR A 282 2.23 -7.87 -4.51
CA THR A 282 2.18 -8.73 -3.33
C THR A 282 3.31 -8.43 -2.37
N GLU A 283 3.06 -8.62 -1.09
CA GLU A 283 4.12 -8.62 -0.10
C GLU A 283 5.14 -9.75 -0.34
N VAL A 284 6.38 -9.52 0.08
CA VAL A 284 7.45 -10.51 0.13
C VAL A 284 8.24 -10.31 1.42
N LYS A 285 7.93 -11.12 2.44
CA LYS A 285 8.72 -11.21 3.67
C LYS A 285 9.80 -12.28 3.50
N CYS A 286 10.98 -11.89 3.05
CA CYS A 286 12.17 -12.75 3.09
C CYS A 286 12.94 -12.52 4.39
N HIS A 287 13.15 -13.58 5.19
CA HIS A 287 13.99 -13.52 6.40
C HIS A 287 15.49 -13.30 6.11
N VAL A 288 15.89 -13.27 4.84
CA VAL A 288 17.25 -13.00 4.38
C VAL A 288 17.17 -11.84 3.40
N LEU A 289 17.76 -10.69 3.77
CA LEU A 289 17.64 -9.35 3.18
C LEU A 289 16.34 -8.58 3.53
N ALA A 290 16.46 -7.78 4.59
CA ALA A 290 15.61 -6.62 4.84
C ALA A 290 15.92 -5.50 3.82
N PHE A 291 15.49 -5.67 2.58
CA PHE A 291 15.25 -4.60 1.62
C PHE A 291 14.09 -5.07 0.73
N MET A 292 12.88 -4.58 0.98
CA MET A 292 11.71 -4.84 0.13
C MET A 292 11.97 -4.25 -1.26
N LEU A 293 12.39 -5.10 -2.20
CA LEU A 293 12.11 -4.90 -3.61
C LEU A 293 10.63 -5.21 -3.83
N ILE A 294 9.92 -4.33 -4.53
CA ILE A 294 8.66 -4.69 -5.18
C ILE A 294 9.01 -5.77 -6.21
N PHE A 295 8.84 -7.04 -5.86
CA PHE A 295 8.93 -8.12 -6.82
C PHE A 295 7.59 -8.21 -7.54
N LEU A 296 7.59 -7.76 -8.80
CA LEU A 296 6.44 -7.89 -9.67
C LEU A 296 6.55 -9.23 -10.42
N LEU A 297 5.63 -10.15 -10.15
CA LEU A 297 5.49 -11.39 -10.91
C LEU A 297 4.48 -11.19 -12.04
N THR A 298 4.96 -10.88 -13.25
CA THR A 298 4.15 -10.99 -14.46
C THR A 298 4.16 -12.46 -14.91
N PHE A 299 3.11 -13.23 -14.58
CA PHE A 299 2.95 -14.58 -15.12
C PHE A 299 2.34 -14.52 -16.52
N PHE A 300 3.14 -14.80 -17.56
CA PHE A 300 2.61 -15.11 -18.89
C PHE A 300 2.09 -16.56 -18.90
N PHE A 301 0.79 -16.74 -18.63
CA PHE A 301 0.12 -17.99 -19.00
C PHE A 301 -0.27 -17.94 -20.48
N TYR A 302 0.57 -18.52 -21.34
CA TYR A 302 0.16 -18.92 -22.68
C TYR A 302 -0.83 -20.08 -22.56
N ALA A 303 -2.12 -19.80 -22.67
CA ALA A 303 -3.11 -20.84 -22.91
C ALA A 303 -2.94 -21.32 -24.37
N SER A 304 -2.54 -22.58 -24.54
CA SER A 304 -2.65 -23.32 -25.81
C SER A 304 -4.07 -23.82 -26.02
#